data_AF-A0A9N7KVS8-F1
#
_entry.id   AF-A0A9N7KVS8-F1
#
_cell.length_a   1.000
_cell.length_b   1.000
_cell.length_c   1.000
_cell.angle_alpha   90.00
_cell.angle_beta   90.00
_cell.angle_gamma   90.00
#
_symmetry.space_group_name_H-M   'P 1'
#
loop_
_entity.id
_entity.type
_entity.pdbx_description
1 polymer ?
#
loop_
_entity_poly.entity_id
_entity_poly.type
_entity_poly.pdbx_seq_one_letter_code
_entity_poly.pdbx_strand_id
1 'polypeptide(L)' 'MLLAGFGMAYWLWLGITDAVVHYMIDRWKVRLGRRAKLTPNLPQFWWAFGLDQYAHVLTYLAIVWLVGRLD' A
#
# COMPACT_ATOMS: atom_id res chain seq x y z
N MET A 1 -23.87 -3.76 -4.18
CA MET A 1 -23.42 -5.18 -4.16
C MET A 1 -22.18 -5.38 -3.30
N LEU A 2 -21.14 -4.53 -3.36
CA LEU A 2 -19.84 -4.71 -2.66
C LEU A 2 -19.81 -4.72 -1.11
N LEU A 3 -20.95 -4.57 -0.40
CA LEU A 3 -21.01 -4.60 1.07
C LEU A 3 -21.88 -5.73 1.61
N ALA A 4 -22.62 -6.44 0.76
CA ALA A 4 -23.62 -7.41 1.18
C ALA A 4 -23.09 -8.83 0.98
N GLY A 5 -22.24 -9.29 1.90
CA GLY A 5 -21.75 -10.67 1.87
C GLY A 5 -20.76 -11.02 2.99
N PHE A 6 -19.98 -10.05 3.45
CA PHE A 6 -18.91 -10.29 4.44
C PHE A 6 -19.26 -9.73 5.82
N GLY A 7 -19.06 -10.53 6.86
CA GLY A 7 -19.26 -10.11 8.25
C GLY A 7 -18.23 -9.06 8.72
N MET A 8 -18.55 -8.32 9.79
CA MET A 8 -17.71 -7.25 10.35
C MET A 8 -16.25 -7.66 10.58
N ALA A 9 -16.02 -8.90 11.03
CA ALA A 9 -14.67 -9.42 11.28
C ALA A 9 -13.81 -9.42 10.00
N TYR A 10 -14.39 -9.71 8.83
CA TYR A 10 -13.67 -9.69 7.55
C TYR A 10 -13.13 -8.30 7.24
N TRP A 11 -13.97 -7.26 7.35
CA TRP A 11 -13.57 -5.87 7.09
C TRP A 11 -12.52 -5.37 8.07
N LEU A 12 -12.61 -5.77 9.34
CA LEU A 12 -11.59 -5.45 10.35
C LEU A 12 -10.24 -6.07 9.99
N TRP A 13 -10.22 -7.36 9.64
CA TRP A 13 -9.00 -8.03 9.22
C TRP A 13 -8.42 -7.45 7.93
N LEU A 14 -9.28 -7.10 6.98
CA LEU A 14 -8.87 -6.45 5.73
C LEU A 14 -8.21 -5.09 6.01
N GLY A 15 -8.80 -4.25 6.87
CA GLY A 15 -8.24 -2.96 7.24
C GLY A 15 -6.92 -3.07 8.02
N ILE A 16 -6.81 -4.02 8.95
CA ILE A 16 -5.54 -4.30 9.65
C ILE A 16 -4.47 -4.73 8.65
N THR A 17 -4.81 -5.64 7.73
CA THR A 17 -3.88 -6.13 6.71
C THR A 17 -3.42 -4.99 5.81
N ASP A 18 -4.34 -4.15 5.35
CA ASP A 18 -4.03 -2.98 4.54
C ASP A 18 -3.08 -2.01 5.26
N ALA A 19 -3.34 -1.70 6.53
CA ALA A 19 -2.47 -0.85 7.34
C ALA A 19 -1.06 -1.43 7.52
N VAL A 20 -0.96 -2.75 7.71
CA VAL A 20 0.35 -3.44 7.82
C VAL A 20 1.11 -3.37 6.49
N VAL A 21 0.45 -3.61 5.37
CA VAL A 21 1.07 -3.55 4.04
C VAL A 21 1.56 -2.13 3.74
N HIS A 22 0.73 -1.11 3.99
CA HIS A 22 1.10 0.30 3.87
C HIS A 22 2.33 0.65 4.70
N TYR A 23 2.31 0.29 6.00
CA TYR A 23 3.44 0.52 6.89
C TYR A 23 4.73 -0.16 6.40
N MET A 24 4.63 -1.37 5.84
CA MET A 24 5.79 -2.04 5.25
C MET A 24 6.33 -1.28 4.04
N ILE A 25 5.47 -0.81 3.13
CA ILE A 25 5.87 -0.01 1.95
C ILE A 25 6.64 1.23 2.40
N ASP A 26 6.08 2.01 3.33
CA ASP A 26 6.71 3.20 3.88
C ASP A 26 8.06 2.90 4.54
N ARG A 27 8.10 1.83 5.34
CA ARG A 27 9.32 1.39 6.03
C ARG A 27 10.42 1.07 5.03
N TRP A 28 10.11 0.38 3.94
CA TRP A 28 11.09 0.04 2.91
C TRP A 28 11.52 1.26 2.10
N LYS A 29 10.61 2.19 1.74
CA LYS A 29 10.96 3.48 1.12
C LYS A 29 12.02 4.20 1.95
N VAL A 30 11.76 4.38 3.25
CA VAL A 30 12.68 5.12 4.13
C VAL A 30 14.00 4.38 4.30
N ARG A 31 13.98 3.06 4.49
CA ARG A 31 15.19 2.27 4.68
C ARG A 31 16.10 2.29 3.44
N LEU A 32 15.52 2.10 2.26
CA LEU A 32 16.26 2.13 1.00
C LEU A 32 16.72 3.55 0.65
N GLY A 33 15.87 4.55 0.84
CA GLY A 33 16.21 5.95 0.63
C GLY A 33 17.36 6.43 1.51
N ARG A 34 17.37 6.06 2.80
CA ARG A 34 18.49 6.34 3.72
C ARG A 34 19.77 5.64 3.28
N ARG A 35 19.69 4.36 2.91
CA ARG A 35 20.85 3.59 2.41
C ARG A 35 21.46 4.21 1.16
N ALA A 36 20.62 4.75 0.27
CA ALA A 36 21.03 5.43 -0.95
C ALA A 36 21.31 6.93 -0.77
N LYS A 37 21.24 7.47 0.46
CA LYS A 37 21.41 8.90 0.78
C LYS A 37 20.56 9.83 -0.08
N LEU A 38 19.34 9.40 -0.41
CA LEU A 38 18.42 10.19 -1.22
C LEU A 38 18.02 11.47 -0.46
N THR A 39 18.09 12.60 -1.15
CA THR A 39 17.64 13.90 -0.65
C THR A 39 16.72 14.53 -1.71
N PRO A 40 15.82 15.47 -1.34
CA PRO A 40 14.91 16.10 -2.29
C PRO A 40 15.59 16.83 -3.48
N ASN A 41 16.87 17.18 -3.35
CA ASN A 41 17.67 17.79 -4.41
C ASN A 41 18.12 16.78 -5.49
N LEU A 42 17.93 15.48 -5.25
CA LEU A 42 18.26 14.41 -6.16
C LEU A 42 16.99 13.91 -6.88
N PRO A 43 16.96 13.81 -8.22
CA PRO A 43 15.80 13.28 -8.96
C PRO A 43 15.35 11.89 -8.48
N GLN A 44 16.30 11.07 -8.04
CA GLN A 44 16.07 9.71 -7.53
C GLN A 44 15.17 9.69 -6.28
N PHE A 45 15.18 10.77 -5.48
CA PHE A 45 14.24 10.91 -4.37
C PHE A 45 12.79 10.94 -4.87
N TRP A 46 12.54 11.67 -5.95
CA TRP A 46 11.21 11.78 -6.56
C TRP A 46 10.79 10.50 -7.28
N TRP A 47 11.73 9.76 -7.85
CA TRP A 47 11.44 8.42 -8.38
C TRP A 47 11.03 7.45 -7.27
N ALA A 48 11.76 7.44 -6.14
CA ALA A 48 11.43 6.63 -4.98
C ALA A 48 10.07 7.03 -4.37
N PHE A 49 9.77 8.33 -4.34
CA PHE A 49 8.47 8.84 -3.93
C PHE A 49 7.35 8.40 -4.88
N GLY A 50 7.55 8.49 -6.19
CA GLY A 50 6.58 8.03 -7.18
C GLY A 50 6.33 6.51 -7.09
N LEU A 51 7.39 5.72 -6.92
CA LEU A 51 7.29 4.27 -6.72
C LEU A 51 6.50 3.92 -5.46
N ASP A 52 6.71 4.67 -4.38
CA ASP A 52 5.95 4.53 -3.14
C ASP A 52 4.46 4.80 -3.36
N GLN A 53 4.10 5.92 -3.99
CA GLN A 53 2.70 6.23 -4.30
C GLN A 53 2.07 5.18 -5.22
N TYR A 54 2.82 4.68 -6.20
CA TYR A 54 2.35 3.60 -7.07
C TYR A 54 2.09 2.30 -6.30
N ALA A 55 2.99 1.90 -5.40
CA ALA A 55 2.81 0.71 -4.57
C ALA A 55 1.57 0.81 -3.67
N HIS A 56 1.26 2.00 -3.15
CA HIS A 56 0.02 2.24 -2.39
C HIS A 56 -1.24 2.10 -3.25
N VAL A 57 -1.26 2.66 -4.46
CA VAL A 57 -2.39 2.47 -5.37
C VAL A 57 -2.60 0.98 -5.73
N LEU A 58 -1.50 0.22 -5.87
CA LEU A 58 -1.60 -1.22 -6.11
C LEU A 58 -2.28 -1.98 -4.96
N THR A 59 -2.15 -1.54 -3.69
CA THR A 59 -2.86 -2.20 -2.58
C THR A 59 -4.37 -2.02 -2.72
N TYR A 60 -4.83 -0.83 -3.13
CA TYR A 60 -6.25 -0.59 -3.38
C TYR A 60 -6.78 -1.41 -4.56
N LEU A 61 -6.02 -1.51 -5.65
CA LEU A 61 -6.39 -2.38 -6.77
C LEU A 61 -6.47 -3.85 -6.33
N ALA A 62 -5.53 -4.31 -5.50
CA ALA A 62 -5.55 -5.66 -4.95
C ALA A 62 -6.76 -5.90 -4.04
N ILE A 63 -7.14 -4.92 -3.20
CA ILE A 63 -8.33 -5.00 -2.34
C ILE A 63 -9.61 -5.06 -3.19
N VAL A 64 -9.74 -4.19 -4.20
CA VAL A 64 -10.90 -4.19 -5.11
C VAL A 64 -10.99 -5.52 -5.85
N TRP A 65 -9.87 -6.03 -6.34
CA TRP A 65 -9.82 -7.33 -7.00
C TRP A 65 -10.17 -8.47 -6.05
N LEU A 66 -9.64 -8.46 -4.82
CA LEU A 66 -9.91 -9.49 -3.82
C LEU A 66 -11.39 -9.51 -3.44
N VAL A 67 -11.97 -8.36 -3.11
CA VAL A 67 -13.38 -8.25 -2.73
C VAL A 67 -14.28 -8.58 -3.93
N GLY A 68 -14.04 -7.97 -5.09
CA GLY A 68 -14.87 -8.17 -6.29
C GLY A 68 -14.74 -9.55 -6.95
N ARG A 69 -13.75 -10.37 -6.55
CA ARG A 69 -13.63 -11.78 -6.98
C ARG A 69 -14.32 -12.75 -6.03
N LEU A 70 -14.68 -12.30 -4.82
CA LEU A 70 -15.35 -13.11 -3.81
C LEU A 70 -16.88 -12.94 -3.84
N ASP A 71 -17.40 -12.13 -4.77
CA ASP A 71 -18.81 -11.95 -5.12
C ASP A 71 -19.23 -12.86 -6.29
#